data_AF-A0A2W2D890-F1
#
_entry.id   AF-A0A2W2D890-F1
#
_cell.length_a   1.000
_cell.length_b   1.000
_cell.length_c   1.000
_cell.angle_alpha   90.00
_cell.angle_beta   90.00
_cell.angle_gamma   90.00
#
_symmetry.space_group_name_H-M   'P 1'
#
loop_
_entity.id
_entity.type
_entity.pdbx_description
1 polymer ?
#
loop_
_entity_poly.entity_id
_entity_poly.type
_entity_poly.pdbx_seq_one_letter_code
_entity_poly.pdbx_strand_id
1 'polypeptide(L)'
;MKQSILSAVQAGKEPSAKEILSEMESSLGAVTANAGDSEVAAALKKFQAENAKAAAASDPEAAGEAPAYEKAAADATAACKKVGVNY
;
A
#
# COMPACT_ATOMS: atom_id res chain seq x y z
N MET A 1 -0.39 10.47 -1.16
CA MET A 1 -0.45 10.30 0.31
C MET A 1 -1.81 10.83 0.77
N LYS A 2 -2.60 10.06 1.52
CA LYS A 2 -3.97 10.43 1.91
C LYS A 2 -3.99 11.62 2.89
N GLN A 3 -5.15 12.26 3.00
CA GLN A 3 -5.36 13.49 3.77
C GLN A 3 -5.02 13.32 5.25
N SER A 4 -5.29 12.15 5.84
CA SER A 4 -5.02 11.88 7.26
C SER A 4 -3.53 11.94 7.60
N ILE A 5 -2.69 11.27 6.80
CA ILE A 5 -1.22 11.36 6.93
C ILE A 5 -0.73 12.78 6.62
N LEU A 6 -1.24 13.40 5.56
CA LEU A 6 -0.84 14.75 5.18
C LEU A 6 -1.16 15.77 6.28
N SER A 7 -2.31 15.63 6.94
CA SER A 7 -2.71 16.44 8.09
C SER A 7 -1.86 16.16 9.33
N ALA A 8 -1.49 14.90 9.60
CA ALA A 8 -0.57 14.58 10.69
C ALA A 8 0.79 15.26 10.49
N VAL A 9 1.35 15.16 9.29
CA VAL A 9 2.61 15.83 8.93
C VAL A 9 2.50 17.35 9.04
N GLN A 10 1.40 17.94 8.56
CA GLN A 10 1.15 19.39 8.69
C GLN A 10 1.00 19.85 10.15
N ALA A 11 0.53 18.97 11.03
CA ALA A 11 0.46 19.20 12.48
C ALA A 11 1.79 18.95 13.21
N GLY A 12 2.89 18.69 12.48
CA GLY A 12 4.21 18.40 13.05
C GLY A 12 4.31 17.02 13.70
N LYS A 13 3.41 16.09 13.36
CA LYS A 13 3.37 14.74 13.90
C LYS A 13 3.80 13.75 12.83
N GLU A 14 4.87 13.00 13.09
CA GLU A 14 5.30 11.91 12.21
C GLU A 14 4.33 10.73 12.36
N PRO A 15 3.68 10.28 11.28
CA PRO A 15 2.79 9.12 11.31
C PRO A 15 3.60 7.85 11.59
N SER A 16 3.06 6.95 12.41
CA SER A 16 3.68 5.64 12.64
C SER A 16 3.63 4.74 11.40
N ALA A 17 4.55 3.77 11.30
CA ALA A 17 4.53 2.76 10.23
C ALA A 17 3.17 2.05 10.13
N LYS A 18 2.55 1.75 11.28
CA LYS A 18 1.20 1.17 11.33
C LYS A 18 0.14 2.06 10.68
N GLU A 19 0.15 3.36 10.96
CA GLU A 19 -0.80 4.33 10.38
C GLU A 19 -0.60 4.43 8.87
N ILE A 20 0.66 4.48 8.41
CA ILE A 20 1.00 4.53 6.99
C ILE A 20 0.49 3.29 6.26
N LEU A 21 0.83 2.10 6.77
CA LEU A 21 0.45 0.82 6.17
C LEU A 21 -1.08 0.62 6.16
N SER A 22 -1.77 1.03 7.22
CA SER A 22 -3.25 0.96 7.28
C SER A 22 -3.90 1.92 6.29
N GLU A 23 -3.38 3.13 6.14
CA GLU A 23 -3.86 4.10 5.15
C GLU A 23 -3.62 3.61 3.71
N MET A 24 -2.48 2.97 3.45
CA MET A 24 -2.15 2.36 2.16
C MET A 24 -3.07 1.19 1.84
N GLU A 25 -3.29 0.28 2.79
CA GLU A 25 -4.28 -0.81 2.69
C GLU A 25 -5.65 -0.25 2.29
N SER A 26 -6.17 0.71 3.05
CA SER A 26 -7.47 1.33 2.76
C SER A 26 -7.51 2.04 1.40
N SER A 27 -6.41 2.68 0.99
CA SER A 27 -6.32 3.36 -0.32
C SER A 27 -6.39 2.36 -1.46
N LEU A 28 -5.63 1.27 -1.36
CA LEU A 28 -5.60 0.21 -2.36
C LEU A 28 -6.94 -0.52 -2.41
N GLY A 29 -7.59 -0.74 -1.27
CA GLY A 29 -8.95 -1.28 -1.20
C GLY A 29 -9.96 -0.42 -1.95
N ALA A 30 -9.92 0.91 -1.76
CA ALA A 30 -10.79 1.83 -2.46
C ALA A 30 -10.56 1.84 -3.98
N VAL A 31 -9.30 1.79 -4.43
CA VAL A 31 -8.95 1.73 -5.86
C VAL A 31 -9.38 0.39 -6.47
N THR A 32 -9.19 -0.71 -5.77
CA THR A 32 -9.45 -2.05 -6.30
C THR A 32 -10.91 -2.48 -6.21
N ALA A 33 -11.74 -1.82 -5.39
CA ALA A 33 -13.16 -2.11 -5.21
C ALA A 33 -13.96 -2.12 -6.54
N ASN A 34 -13.57 -1.28 -7.50
CA ASN A 34 -14.25 -1.16 -8.80
C ASN A 34 -13.35 -1.55 -9.99
N ALA A 35 -12.17 -2.12 -9.75
CA ALA A 35 -11.13 -2.30 -10.77
C ALA A 35 -11.30 -3.55 -11.66
N GLY A 36 -12.37 -4.33 -11.45
CA GLY A 36 -12.61 -5.61 -12.15
C GLY A 36 -11.49 -6.64 -11.92
N ASP A 37 -11.46 -7.67 -12.77
CA ASP A 37 -10.48 -8.77 -12.72
C ASP A 37 -9.27 -8.55 -13.66
N SER A 38 -8.66 -7.36 -13.58
CA SER A 38 -7.43 -7.06 -14.32
C SER A 38 -6.17 -7.55 -13.58
N GLU A 39 -5.08 -7.79 -14.32
CA GLU A 39 -3.77 -8.12 -13.72
C GLU A 39 -3.31 -7.01 -12.74
N VAL A 40 -3.60 -5.75 -13.07
CA VAL A 40 -3.35 -4.59 -12.21
C VAL A 40 -4.17 -4.68 -10.92
N ALA A 41 -5.47 -4.94 -11.01
CA ALA A 41 -6.33 -5.09 -9.83
C ALA A 41 -5.87 -6.25 -8.93
N ALA A 42 -5.47 -7.38 -9.52
CA ALA A 42 -4.95 -8.52 -8.77
C ALA A 42 -3.62 -8.20 -8.06
N ALA A 43 -2.70 -7.49 -8.72
CA ALA A 43 -1.43 -7.08 -8.13
C ALA A 43 -1.63 -6.05 -7.00
N LEU A 44 -2.51 -5.07 -7.19
CA LEU A 44 -2.85 -4.09 -6.16
C LEU A 44 -3.56 -4.73 -4.96
N LYS A 45 -4.44 -5.72 -5.16
CA LYS A 45 -5.07 -6.50 -4.07
C LYS A 45 -4.04 -7.30 -3.26
N LYS A 46 -3.03 -7.90 -3.92
CA LYS A 46 -1.93 -8.56 -3.23
C LYS A 46 -1.11 -7.58 -2.40
N PHE A 47 -0.80 -6.42 -2.97
CA PHE A 47 -0.07 -5.39 -2.23
C PHE A 47 -0.88 -4.83 -1.06
N GLN A 48 -2.20 -4.66 -1.22
CA GLN A 48 -3.12 -4.32 -0.13
C GLN A 48 -3.04 -5.33 1.01
N ALA A 49 -3.06 -6.63 0.70
CA ALA A 49 -2.99 -7.68 1.70
C ALA A 49 -1.67 -7.66 2.50
N GLU A 50 -0.52 -7.42 1.84
CA GLU A 50 0.75 -7.28 2.55
C GLU A 50 0.80 -6.01 3.40
N ASN A 51 0.16 -4.91 2.98
CA ASN A 51 -0.02 -3.72 3.83
C ASN A 51 -0.85 -4.03 5.09
N ALA A 52 -1.97 -4.75 4.94
CA ALA A 52 -2.80 -5.17 6.07
C ALA A 52 -2.01 -6.05 7.06
N LYS A 53 -1.24 -7.00 6.53
CA LYS A 53 -0.41 -7.91 7.30
C LYS A 53 0.71 -7.19 8.03
N ALA A 54 1.41 -6.27 7.36
CA ALA A 54 2.48 -5.48 7.97
C ALA A 54 1.92 -4.55 9.07
N ALA A 55 0.78 -3.90 8.84
CA ALA A 55 0.11 -3.07 9.85
C ALA A 55 -0.32 -3.84 11.11
N ALA A 56 -0.61 -5.14 10.96
CA ALA A 56 -1.01 -6.03 12.05
C ALA A 56 0.18 -6.72 12.76
N ALA A 57 1.40 -6.57 12.26
CA ALA A 57 2.58 -7.17 12.86
C ALA A 57 2.95 -6.52 14.20
N SER A 58 3.65 -7.28 15.05
CA SER A 58 4.22 -6.74 16.30
C SER A 58 5.28 -5.67 16.05
N ASP A 59 5.97 -5.75 14.91
CA ASP A 59 6.90 -4.75 14.40
C ASP A 59 6.50 -4.37 12.95
N PRO A 60 5.66 -3.34 12.78
CA PRO A 60 5.17 -2.94 11.46
C PRO A 60 6.25 -2.39 10.54
N GLU A 61 7.30 -1.79 11.09
CA GLU A 61 8.40 -1.22 10.31
C GLU A 61 9.21 -2.35 9.65
N ALA A 62 9.66 -3.32 10.45
CA ALA A 62 10.35 -4.50 9.93
C ALA A 62 9.47 -5.33 8.98
N ALA A 63 8.16 -5.39 9.22
CA ALA A 63 7.23 -6.10 8.33
C ALA A 63 7.04 -5.38 6.98
N GLY A 64 7.11 -4.05 6.95
CA GLY A 64 7.09 -3.25 5.72
C GLY A 64 8.37 -3.36 4.89
N GLU A 65 9.47 -3.82 5.50
CA GLU A 65 10.76 -4.08 4.83
C GLU A 65 10.94 -5.57 4.49
N ALA A 66 9.94 -6.42 4.76
CA ALA A 66 10.05 -7.84 4.50
C ALA A 66 10.08 -8.12 2.98
N PRO A 67 10.83 -9.15 2.52
CA PRO A 67 10.94 -9.47 1.09
C PRO A 67 9.60 -9.70 0.39
N ALA A 68 8.60 -10.22 1.11
CA ALA A 68 7.25 -10.41 0.57
C ALA A 68 6.53 -9.09 0.29
N TYR A 69 6.69 -8.10 1.17
CA TYR A 69 6.12 -6.76 1.00
C TYR A 69 6.78 -6.04 -0.17
N GLU A 70 8.12 -6.03 -0.21
CA GLU A 70 8.89 -5.43 -1.32
C GLU A 70 8.50 -6.06 -2.66
N LYS A 71 8.39 -7.40 -2.71
CA LYS A 71 7.98 -8.10 -3.91
C LYS A 71 6.56 -7.70 -4.34
N ALA A 72 5.60 -7.62 -3.41
CA ALA A 72 4.23 -7.23 -3.74
C ALA A 72 4.15 -5.79 -4.27
N ALA A 73 4.93 -4.86 -3.70
CA ALA A 73 5.04 -3.48 -4.18
C ALA A 73 5.65 -3.42 -5.60
N ALA A 74 6.70 -4.20 -5.85
CA ALA A 74 7.36 -4.29 -7.15
C ALA A 74 6.43 -4.89 -8.22
N ASP A 75 5.73 -5.98 -7.90
CA ASP A 75 4.76 -6.63 -8.79
C ASP A 75 3.61 -5.67 -9.16
N ALA A 76 3.08 -4.93 -8.17
CA ALA A 76 2.06 -3.91 -8.39
C ALA A 76 2.56 -2.80 -9.32
N THR A 77 3.79 -2.32 -9.10
CA THR A 77 4.42 -1.31 -9.96
C THR A 77 4.62 -1.81 -11.39
N ALA A 78 5.09 -3.04 -11.55
CA ALA A 78 5.29 -3.65 -12.85
C ALA A 78 3.95 -3.81 -13.60
N ALA A 79 2.89 -4.23 -12.92
CA ALA A 79 1.56 -4.36 -13.51
C ALA A 79 1.02 -3.00 -13.99
N CYS A 80 1.15 -1.94 -13.18
CA CYS A 80 0.77 -0.59 -13.57
C CYS A 80 1.57 -0.08 -14.78
N LYS A 81 2.87 -0.32 -14.83
CA LYS A 81 3.73 0.07 -15.97
C LYS A 81 3.33 -0.64 -17.27
N LYS A 82 2.93 -1.92 -17.21
CA LYS A 82 2.46 -2.66 -18.40
C LYS A 82 1.24 -2.02 -19.07
N VAL A 83 0.39 -1.35 -18.31
CA VAL A 83 -0.79 -0.65 -18.85
C VAL A 83 -0.54 0.84 -19.14
N GLY A 84 0.73 1.27 -19.14
CA GLY A 84 1.14 2.61 -19.55
C GLY A 84 1.16 3.66 -18.45
N VAL A 85 1.00 3.27 -17.18
CA VAL A 85 1.18 4.23 -16.07
C VAL A 85 2.67 4.42 -15.79
N ASN A 86 3.16 5.64 -16.03
CA ASN A 86 4.52 6.04 -15.72
C ASN A 86 4.53 6.99 -14.52
N TYR A 87 5.20 6.59 -13.44
CA TYR A 87 5.46 7.37 -12.23
C TYR A 87 6.83 7.00 -11.66
#